data_AF-A0A535PGC4-F1
#
_entry.id   AF-A0A535PGC4-F1
#
_cell.length_a   1.000
_cell.length_b   1.000
_cell.length_c   1.000
_cell.angle_alpha   90.00
_cell.angle_beta   90.00
_cell.angle_gamma   90.00
#
_symmetry.space_group_name_H-M   'P 1'
#
loop_
_entity.id
_entity.type
_entity.pdbx_description
1 polymer ?
#
loop_
_entity_poly.entity_id
_entity_poly.type
_entity_poly.pdbx_seq_one_letter_code
_entity_poly.pdbx_strand_id
1 'polypeptide(L)'
;MGEKTVVLVGTLDTKGAEYEYLRDRLKLSGVKPLLVDVGTLEPPTTKPDISRQEVAAAAGVDLEALTAARDRGNAVSAMADAAAIVVRGLYKDGRCDGVLAAGGSGNTAIATKAMRALPVGIPKLMVSTMAAGNTRDYIGASDITMMASVTDVAGINSISGRILANAAAAVAGMVNAPPVELGEQRPLIAATMFGVTTPSVTAAREELERRGYEVLTFHATGTGGKAMEALVESGFVSGVLDITTTELADELVGGVLSAGPDRLEMAGKLGVPQVVSVGALDMVNFGSRDTVPPQFESRNLYIHNSSVTLMRTTPAESAELGRQIAEKLSAARGPVALFIPLKGVSAISGEGGPFYDAAADEALFGALRKNTGKNVELHEVDAHINDPEFARAMAAMLDKYMKVRR
;
A
#
# COMPACT_ATOMS: atom_id res chain seq x y z
N MET A 1 -7.92 -29.70 -11.27
CA MET A 1 -7.27 -28.40 -11.02
C MET A 1 -6.02 -28.34 -11.89
N GLY A 2 -5.74 -27.20 -12.53
CA GLY A 2 -4.50 -27.03 -13.29
C GLY A 2 -3.28 -27.13 -12.37
N GLU A 3 -2.13 -27.50 -12.93
CA GLU A 3 -0.86 -27.55 -12.21
C GLU A 3 -0.51 -26.14 -11.69
N LYS A 4 -0.32 -26.01 -10.36
CA LYS A 4 0.00 -24.73 -9.70
C LYS A 4 1.46 -24.37 -9.90
N THR A 5 1.75 -23.09 -10.17
CA THR A 5 3.13 -22.60 -10.39
C THR A 5 3.63 -21.76 -9.23
N VAL A 6 4.74 -22.14 -8.61
CA VAL A 6 5.45 -21.32 -7.60
C VAL A 6 6.73 -20.75 -8.19
N VAL A 7 6.86 -19.44 -8.14
CA VAL A 7 8.05 -18.72 -8.61
C VAL A 7 9.10 -18.71 -7.52
N LEU A 8 10.30 -19.19 -7.85
CA LEU A 8 11.48 -19.18 -7.00
C LEU A 8 12.40 -18.02 -7.38
N VAL A 9 12.49 -17.00 -6.53
CA VAL A 9 13.29 -15.78 -6.79
C VAL A 9 14.58 -15.82 -5.98
N GLY A 10 15.73 -16.02 -6.64
CA GLY A 10 17.00 -16.29 -5.96
C GLY A 10 18.26 -15.80 -6.66
N THR A 11 19.26 -15.43 -5.87
CA THR A 11 20.64 -15.22 -6.34
C THR A 11 21.31 -16.57 -6.64
N LEU A 12 21.15 -17.09 -7.86
CA LEU A 12 21.56 -18.46 -8.21
C LEU A 12 23.08 -18.62 -8.40
N ASP A 13 23.79 -17.50 -8.52
CA ASP A 13 25.25 -17.40 -8.50
C ASP A 13 25.86 -17.88 -7.17
N THR A 14 25.16 -17.65 -6.06
CA THR A 14 25.62 -18.01 -4.71
C THR A 14 24.79 -19.12 -4.05
N LYS A 15 23.56 -19.36 -4.52
CA LYS A 15 22.58 -20.26 -3.87
C LYS A 15 21.93 -21.26 -4.81
N GLY A 16 22.57 -21.59 -5.95
CA GLY A 16 21.94 -22.46 -6.94
C GLY A 16 21.56 -23.84 -6.39
N ALA A 17 22.38 -24.42 -5.50
CA ALA A 17 22.09 -25.71 -4.88
C ALA A 17 20.84 -25.69 -3.98
N GLU A 18 20.66 -24.64 -3.19
CA GLU A 18 19.49 -24.45 -2.32
C GLU A 18 18.22 -24.25 -3.14
N TYR A 19 18.29 -23.50 -4.24
CA TYR A 19 17.16 -23.28 -5.14
C TYR A 19 16.82 -24.52 -5.97
N GLU A 20 17.81 -25.31 -6.37
CA GLU A 20 17.60 -26.62 -6.97
C GLU A 20 16.91 -27.59 -5.98
N TYR A 21 17.32 -27.57 -4.70
CA TYR A 21 16.63 -28.34 -3.67
C TYR A 21 15.19 -27.89 -3.47
N LEU A 22 14.93 -26.59 -3.35
CA LEU A 22 13.56 -26.05 -3.27
C LEU A 22 12.71 -26.44 -4.48
N ARG A 23 13.27 -26.35 -5.69
CA ARG A 23 12.64 -26.77 -6.95
C ARG A 23 12.18 -28.22 -6.87
N ASP A 24 13.07 -29.11 -6.41
CA ASP A 24 12.77 -30.54 -6.33
C ASP A 24 11.75 -30.84 -5.23
N ARG A 25 11.80 -30.14 -4.09
CA ARG A 25 10.79 -30.25 -3.01
C ARG A 25 9.40 -29.80 -3.47
N LEU A 26 9.29 -28.75 -4.29
CA LEU A 26 8.02 -28.30 -4.86
C LEU A 26 7.46 -29.32 -5.86
N LYS A 27 8.30 -29.88 -6.74
CA LYS A 27 7.91 -30.94 -7.68
C LYS A 27 7.34 -32.16 -6.95
N LEU A 28 7.96 -32.57 -5.85
CA LEU A 28 7.45 -33.67 -5.01
C LEU A 28 6.06 -33.38 -4.43
N SER A 29 5.68 -32.11 -4.32
CA SER A 29 4.36 -31.67 -3.83
C SER A 29 3.37 -31.41 -4.97
N GLY A 30 3.69 -31.82 -6.21
CA GLY A 30 2.84 -31.61 -7.39
C GLY A 30 2.72 -30.13 -7.81
N VAL A 31 3.67 -29.29 -7.40
CA VAL A 31 3.72 -27.87 -7.76
C VAL A 31 4.84 -27.64 -8.76
N LYS A 32 4.54 -26.92 -9.85
CA LYS A 32 5.49 -26.53 -10.87
C LYS A 32 6.38 -25.38 -10.36
N PRO A 33 7.69 -25.57 -10.21
CA PRO A 33 8.60 -24.47 -9.90
C PRO A 33 8.95 -23.67 -11.16
N LEU A 34 9.13 -22.36 -11.02
CA LEU A 34 9.69 -21.47 -12.04
C LEU A 34 10.84 -20.66 -11.42
N LEU A 35 12.08 -20.88 -11.86
CA LEU A 35 13.28 -20.27 -11.27
C LEU A 35 13.61 -18.94 -11.97
N VAL A 36 13.67 -17.88 -11.18
CA VAL A 36 14.08 -16.53 -11.60
C VAL A 36 15.42 -16.20 -10.94
N ASP A 37 16.44 -16.01 -11.76
CA ASP A 37 17.78 -15.63 -11.30
C ASP A 37 17.89 -14.12 -11.09
N VAL A 38 18.28 -13.72 -9.88
CA VAL A 38 18.54 -12.32 -9.52
C VAL A 38 19.99 -12.11 -9.04
N GLY A 39 20.89 -13.05 -9.33
CA GLY A 39 22.31 -12.95 -9.03
C GLY A 39 23.01 -11.89 -9.88
N THR A 40 24.04 -11.24 -9.31
CA THR A 40 24.78 -10.15 -9.97
C THR A 40 26.29 -10.37 -10.00
N LEU A 41 26.76 -11.52 -9.51
CA LEU A 41 28.18 -11.86 -9.44
C LEU A 41 28.49 -12.92 -10.50
N GLU A 42 28.85 -14.12 -10.05
CA GLU A 42 29.25 -15.24 -10.89
C GLU A 42 28.10 -15.80 -11.73
N PRO A 43 28.37 -16.59 -12.77
CA PRO A 43 27.31 -17.34 -13.47
C PRO A 43 26.48 -18.20 -12.51
N PRO A 44 25.19 -18.41 -12.80
CA PRO A 44 24.33 -19.20 -11.92
C PRO A 44 24.79 -20.66 -11.86
N THR A 45 24.78 -21.23 -10.66
CA THR A 45 25.20 -22.62 -10.40
C THR A 45 24.09 -23.65 -10.64
N THR A 46 22.86 -23.18 -10.90
CA THR A 46 21.74 -23.99 -11.37
C THR A 46 21.07 -23.27 -12.55
N LYS A 47 20.45 -24.03 -13.47
CA LYS A 47 19.83 -23.44 -14.67
C LYS A 47 18.53 -22.71 -14.29
N PRO A 48 18.41 -21.38 -14.52
CA PRO A 48 17.15 -20.67 -14.33
C PRO A 48 16.17 -20.91 -15.49
N ASP A 49 14.89 -20.67 -15.22
CA ASP A 49 13.84 -20.55 -16.25
C ASP A 49 13.77 -19.13 -16.82
N ILE A 50 14.11 -18.12 -16.00
CA ILE A 50 14.32 -16.72 -16.41
C ILE A 50 15.69 -16.27 -15.90
N SER A 51 16.57 -15.93 -16.84
CA SER A 51 17.95 -15.54 -16.55
C SER A 51 18.04 -14.16 -15.90
N ARG A 52 19.14 -13.91 -15.18
CA ARG A 52 19.46 -12.58 -14.62
C ARG A 52 19.55 -11.48 -15.68
N GLN A 53 19.93 -11.82 -16.92
CA GLN A 53 19.94 -10.90 -18.05
C GLN A 53 18.52 -10.50 -18.46
N GLU A 54 17.59 -11.46 -18.54
CA GLU A 54 16.18 -11.17 -18.82
C GLU A 54 15.55 -10.35 -17.69
N VAL A 55 15.90 -10.63 -16.43
CA VAL A 55 15.46 -9.82 -15.29
C VAL A 55 15.97 -8.39 -15.43
N ALA A 56 17.28 -8.18 -15.56
CA ALA A 56 17.86 -6.85 -15.69
C ALA A 56 17.28 -6.06 -16.88
N ALA A 57 17.10 -6.72 -18.03
CA ALA A 57 16.51 -6.12 -19.22
C ALA A 57 15.08 -5.62 -18.99
N ALA A 58 14.28 -6.28 -18.15
CA ALA A 58 12.90 -5.86 -17.86
C ALA A 58 12.80 -4.49 -17.17
N ALA A 59 13.89 -4.03 -16.52
CA ALA A 59 14.00 -2.70 -15.92
C ALA A 59 14.95 -1.76 -16.70
N GLY A 60 15.46 -2.18 -17.86
CA GLY A 60 16.48 -1.42 -18.60
C GLY A 60 17.82 -1.30 -17.85
N VAL A 61 18.12 -2.25 -16.97
CA VAL A 61 19.36 -2.27 -16.19
C VAL A 61 20.48 -2.92 -17.02
N ASP A 62 21.61 -2.22 -17.11
CA ASP A 62 22.85 -2.78 -17.65
C ASP A 62 23.53 -3.65 -16.59
N LEU A 63 23.36 -4.97 -16.70
CA LEU A 63 23.91 -5.93 -15.75
C LEU A 63 25.44 -5.93 -15.74
N GLU A 64 26.10 -5.71 -16.89
CA GLU A 64 27.56 -5.71 -16.95
C GLU A 64 28.13 -4.50 -16.20
N ALA A 65 27.55 -3.31 -16.42
CA ALA A 65 27.90 -2.12 -15.68
C ALA A 65 27.64 -2.28 -14.17
N LEU A 66 26.52 -2.92 -13.80
CA LEU A 66 26.14 -3.17 -12.41
C LEU A 66 27.16 -4.08 -11.71
N THR A 67 27.56 -5.18 -12.36
CA THR A 67 28.59 -6.10 -11.85
C THR A 67 29.95 -5.42 -11.78
N ALA A 68 30.32 -4.62 -12.78
CA ALA A 68 31.60 -3.91 -12.84
C ALA A 68 31.75 -2.85 -11.73
N ALA A 69 30.65 -2.18 -11.35
CA ALA A 69 30.64 -1.18 -10.30
C ALA A 69 30.98 -1.76 -8.91
N ARG A 70 30.74 -3.06 -8.68
CA ARG A 70 30.95 -3.76 -7.40
C ARG A 70 30.24 -3.12 -6.20
N ASP A 71 29.23 -2.30 -6.46
CA ASP A 71 28.36 -1.72 -5.44
C ASP A 71 27.21 -2.68 -5.16
N ARG A 72 27.33 -3.42 -4.05
CA ARG A 72 26.31 -4.38 -3.63
C ARG A 72 24.96 -3.73 -3.33
N GLY A 73 24.95 -2.51 -2.78
CA GLY A 73 23.71 -1.82 -2.42
C GLY A 73 22.93 -1.39 -3.65
N ASN A 74 23.63 -0.81 -4.62
CA ASN A 74 23.05 -0.45 -5.91
C ASN A 74 22.57 -1.70 -6.67
N ALA A 75 23.38 -2.76 -6.71
CA ALA A 75 23.03 -4.01 -7.36
C ALA A 75 21.74 -4.65 -6.80
N VAL A 76 21.64 -4.71 -5.46
CA VAL A 76 20.44 -5.21 -4.78
C VAL A 76 19.22 -4.36 -5.12
N SER A 77 19.35 -3.04 -5.11
CA SER A 77 18.22 -2.13 -5.38
C SER A 77 17.71 -2.27 -6.81
N ALA A 78 18.62 -2.22 -7.79
CA ALA A 78 18.29 -2.36 -9.20
C ALA A 78 17.64 -3.71 -9.54
N MET A 79 18.21 -4.81 -9.01
CA MET A 79 17.63 -6.15 -9.24
C MET A 79 16.31 -6.35 -8.49
N ALA A 80 16.08 -5.66 -7.38
CA ALA A 80 14.80 -5.69 -6.67
C ALA A 80 13.68 -5.04 -7.50
N ASP A 81 13.94 -3.90 -8.14
CA ASP A 81 13.01 -3.27 -9.08
C ASP A 81 12.73 -4.17 -10.29
N ALA A 82 13.80 -4.72 -10.88
CA ALA A 82 13.71 -5.63 -12.01
C ALA A 82 12.91 -6.91 -11.71
N ALA A 83 13.18 -7.56 -10.56
CA ALA A 83 12.47 -8.75 -10.13
C ALA A 83 10.97 -8.48 -9.91
N ALA A 84 10.61 -7.31 -9.38
CA ALA A 84 9.21 -6.92 -9.21
C ALA A 84 8.46 -6.84 -10.54
N ILE A 85 9.08 -6.29 -11.59
CA ILE A 85 8.48 -6.24 -12.93
C ILE A 85 8.26 -7.64 -13.49
N VAL A 86 9.28 -8.51 -13.42
CA VAL A 86 9.21 -9.89 -13.93
C VAL A 86 8.15 -10.71 -13.21
N VAL A 87 8.16 -10.71 -11.87
CA VAL A 87 7.22 -11.49 -11.06
C VAL A 87 5.78 -11.00 -11.26
N ARG A 88 5.56 -9.68 -11.36
CA ARG A 88 4.25 -9.11 -11.69
C ARG A 88 3.79 -9.52 -13.10
N GLY A 89 4.70 -9.55 -14.07
CA GLY A 89 4.42 -10.04 -15.42
C GLY A 89 3.97 -11.50 -15.42
N LEU A 90 4.73 -12.37 -14.73
CA LEU A 90 4.38 -13.79 -14.58
C LEU A 90 3.01 -14.01 -13.94
N TYR A 91 2.66 -13.20 -12.94
CA TYR A 91 1.33 -13.25 -12.33
C TYR A 91 0.22 -12.88 -13.33
N LYS A 92 0.39 -11.79 -14.08
CA LYS A 92 -0.57 -11.37 -15.12
C LYS A 92 -0.77 -12.42 -16.21
N ASP A 93 0.29 -13.15 -16.55
CA ASP A 93 0.26 -14.22 -17.54
C ASP A 93 -0.31 -15.55 -16.99
N GLY A 94 -0.76 -15.60 -15.73
CA GLY A 94 -1.27 -16.81 -15.09
C GLY A 94 -0.18 -17.86 -14.80
N ARG A 95 1.10 -17.43 -14.73
CA ARG A 95 2.29 -18.27 -14.51
C ARG A 95 2.88 -18.13 -13.10
N CYS A 96 2.13 -17.54 -12.16
CA CYS A 96 2.51 -17.42 -10.76
C CYS A 96 1.27 -17.55 -9.87
N ASP A 97 1.17 -18.67 -9.16
CA ASP A 97 0.18 -18.91 -8.10
C ASP A 97 0.75 -18.63 -6.70
N GLY A 98 2.07 -18.48 -6.58
CA GLY A 98 2.74 -18.13 -5.33
C GLY A 98 4.24 -17.86 -5.54
N VAL A 99 4.89 -17.31 -4.53
CA VAL A 99 6.34 -17.00 -4.53
C VAL A 99 7.01 -17.61 -3.31
N LEU A 100 8.14 -18.25 -3.52
CA LEU A 100 9.03 -18.73 -2.47
C LEU A 100 10.46 -18.23 -2.73
N ALA A 101 11.10 -17.71 -1.69
CA ALA A 101 12.51 -17.34 -1.76
C ALA A 101 13.23 -17.71 -0.47
N ALA A 102 14.54 -17.94 -0.58
CA ALA A 102 15.43 -18.23 0.52
C ALA A 102 16.75 -17.46 0.39
N GLY A 103 17.21 -16.82 1.46
CA GLY A 103 18.53 -16.18 1.45
C GLY A 103 18.80 -15.23 2.61
N GLY A 104 19.97 -14.60 2.56
CA GLY A 104 20.37 -13.54 3.49
C GLY A 104 19.68 -12.19 3.22
N SER A 105 20.16 -11.13 3.86
CA SER A 105 19.57 -9.78 3.76
C SER A 105 19.40 -9.28 2.31
N GLY A 106 20.41 -9.44 1.46
CA GLY A 106 20.35 -9.01 0.05
C GLY A 106 19.23 -9.68 -0.75
N ASN A 107 19.18 -11.02 -0.75
CA ASN A 107 18.10 -11.74 -1.46
C ASN A 107 16.74 -11.49 -0.81
N THR A 108 16.69 -11.30 0.51
CA THR A 108 15.46 -10.93 1.21
C THR A 108 14.92 -9.60 0.69
N ALA A 109 15.78 -8.58 0.56
CA ALA A 109 15.38 -7.29 0.01
C ALA A 109 14.84 -7.40 -1.43
N ILE A 110 15.54 -8.15 -2.31
CA ILE A 110 15.12 -8.36 -3.70
C ILE A 110 13.79 -9.10 -3.78
N ALA A 111 13.72 -10.29 -3.17
CA ALA A 111 12.56 -11.16 -3.29
C ALA A 111 11.32 -10.55 -2.62
N THR A 112 11.47 -9.88 -1.48
CA THR A 112 10.31 -9.26 -0.81
C THR A 112 9.79 -8.03 -1.54
N LYS A 113 10.64 -7.25 -2.22
CA LYS A 113 10.17 -6.21 -3.15
C LYS A 113 9.35 -6.81 -4.29
N ALA A 114 9.81 -7.94 -4.85
CA ALA A 114 9.06 -8.66 -5.88
C ALA A 114 7.73 -9.25 -5.36
N MET A 115 7.72 -9.79 -4.15
CA MET A 115 6.51 -10.29 -3.49
C MET A 115 5.49 -9.19 -3.23
N ARG A 116 5.92 -8.00 -2.78
CA ARG A 116 5.03 -6.85 -2.54
C ARG A 116 4.38 -6.29 -3.81
N ALA A 117 4.94 -6.58 -4.98
CA ALA A 117 4.35 -6.18 -6.26
C ALA A 117 3.17 -7.08 -6.69
N LEU A 118 2.90 -8.16 -5.95
CA LEU A 118 1.78 -9.05 -6.17
C LEU A 118 0.59 -8.68 -5.27
N PRO A 119 -0.66 -8.91 -5.73
CA PRO A 119 -1.85 -8.66 -4.92
C PRO A 119 -1.86 -9.40 -3.59
N VAL A 120 -2.54 -8.82 -2.59
CA VAL A 120 -2.83 -9.49 -1.32
C VAL A 120 -3.63 -10.78 -1.56
N GLY A 121 -3.36 -11.82 -0.78
CA GLY A 121 -4.00 -13.14 -0.89
C GLY A 121 -3.19 -14.15 -1.71
N ILE A 122 -2.29 -13.70 -2.58
CA ILE A 122 -1.35 -14.62 -3.26
C ILE A 122 -0.32 -15.15 -2.24
N PRO A 123 -0.09 -16.47 -2.12
CA PRO A 123 0.93 -17.02 -1.23
C PRO A 123 2.33 -16.47 -1.48
N LYS A 124 2.93 -15.83 -0.46
CA LYS A 124 4.27 -15.24 -0.48
C LYS A 124 5.06 -15.71 0.75
N LEU A 125 6.08 -16.54 0.57
CA LEU A 125 6.90 -17.07 1.66
C LEU A 125 8.38 -16.74 1.47
N MET A 126 8.98 -16.08 2.46
CA MET A 126 10.39 -15.72 2.49
C MET A 126 11.13 -16.44 3.63
N VAL A 127 12.04 -17.34 3.30
CA VAL A 127 12.98 -17.95 4.26
C VAL A 127 14.20 -17.04 4.42
N SER A 128 14.30 -16.34 5.53
CA SER A 128 15.30 -15.28 5.71
C SER A 128 16.12 -15.44 6.98
N THR A 129 17.41 -15.10 6.88
CA THR A 129 18.27 -14.88 8.06
C THR A 129 17.85 -13.64 8.86
N MET A 130 17.05 -12.76 8.25
CA MET A 130 16.54 -11.51 8.86
C MET A 130 15.15 -11.65 9.47
N ALA A 131 14.53 -12.85 9.42
CA ALA A 131 13.14 -13.02 9.83
C ALA A 131 12.91 -12.74 11.33
N ALA A 132 13.89 -13.04 12.18
CA ALA A 132 13.85 -12.80 13.63
C ALA A 132 14.37 -11.40 13.99
N GLY A 133 13.92 -10.37 13.26
CA GLY A 133 14.36 -8.98 13.43
C GLY A 133 13.30 -7.97 13.00
N ASN A 134 13.71 -6.73 12.71
CA ASN A 134 12.81 -5.72 12.14
C ASN A 134 12.52 -6.06 10.67
N THR A 135 11.28 -6.47 10.40
CA THR A 135 10.82 -6.89 9.07
C THR A 135 9.86 -5.90 8.41
N ARG A 136 9.65 -4.71 9.00
CA ARG A 136 8.70 -3.70 8.51
C ARG A 136 8.91 -3.38 7.02
N ASP A 137 10.16 -3.13 6.63
CA ASP A 137 10.50 -2.74 5.26
C ASP A 137 10.58 -3.92 4.29
N TYR A 138 10.58 -5.16 4.79
CA TYR A 138 10.47 -6.37 3.98
C TYR A 138 9.00 -6.73 3.70
N ILE A 139 8.12 -6.60 4.70
CA ILE A 139 6.71 -6.95 4.55
C ILE A 139 5.91 -5.82 3.91
N GLY A 140 6.16 -4.56 4.32
CA GLY A 140 5.39 -3.40 3.87
C GLY A 140 3.90 -3.56 4.20
N ALA A 141 3.04 -3.25 3.22
CA ALA A 141 1.58 -3.41 3.32
C ALA A 141 1.07 -4.74 2.74
N SER A 142 1.95 -5.71 2.49
CA SER A 142 1.62 -7.03 1.94
C SER A 142 1.49 -8.10 3.03
N ASP A 143 0.85 -9.20 2.70
CA ASP A 143 0.69 -10.44 3.48
C ASP A 143 1.88 -11.43 3.35
N ILE A 144 3.12 -10.92 3.33
CA ILE A 144 4.33 -11.77 3.22
C ILE A 144 4.56 -12.57 4.52
N THR A 145 4.70 -13.89 4.39
CA THR A 145 5.08 -14.77 5.49
C THR A 145 6.60 -14.89 5.59
N MET A 146 7.16 -14.50 6.73
CA MET A 146 8.60 -14.64 7.02
C MET A 146 8.87 -15.93 7.80
N MET A 147 9.78 -16.77 7.30
CA MET A 147 10.25 -17.98 7.98
C MET A 147 11.73 -17.81 8.36
N ALA A 148 12.07 -18.01 9.63
CA ALA A 148 13.46 -17.95 10.08
C ALA A 148 14.29 -19.10 9.48
N SER A 149 15.42 -18.76 8.86
CA SER A 149 16.34 -19.76 8.30
C SER A 149 17.12 -20.53 9.37
N VAL A 150 17.12 -20.04 10.61
CA VAL A 150 17.87 -20.53 11.79
C VAL A 150 19.39 -20.47 11.64
N THR A 151 19.92 -21.03 10.56
CA THR A 151 21.32 -20.87 10.15
C THR A 151 21.43 -19.96 8.93
N ASP A 152 22.64 -19.61 8.54
CA ASP A 152 22.84 -18.98 7.24
C ASP A 152 22.30 -19.87 6.11
N VAL A 153 21.87 -19.24 5.01
CA VAL A 153 21.44 -19.92 3.78
C VAL A 153 22.66 -20.04 2.88
N ALA A 154 23.54 -20.96 3.26
CA ALA A 154 24.81 -21.25 2.58
C ALA A 154 25.07 -22.76 2.63
N GLY A 155 24.63 -23.44 1.58
CA GLY A 155 24.63 -24.89 1.46
C GLY A 155 23.47 -25.58 2.19
N ILE A 156 23.30 -26.86 1.87
CA ILE A 156 22.27 -27.71 2.44
C ILE A 156 22.90 -28.62 3.49
N ASN A 157 22.51 -28.42 4.74
CA ASN A 157 22.90 -29.25 5.87
C ASN A 157 21.66 -29.89 6.53
N SER A 158 21.87 -30.68 7.59
CA SER A 158 20.80 -31.41 8.28
C SER A 158 19.71 -30.50 8.89
N ILE A 159 20.02 -29.21 9.13
CA ILE A 159 19.10 -28.19 9.62
C ILE A 159 18.49 -27.41 8.45
N SER A 160 19.30 -26.82 7.59
CA SER A 160 18.80 -25.98 6.48
C SER A 160 17.94 -26.79 5.50
N GLY A 161 18.28 -28.05 5.24
CA GLY A 161 17.45 -28.95 4.41
C GLY A 161 16.04 -29.15 4.99
N ARG A 162 15.91 -29.31 6.31
CA ARG A 162 14.59 -29.45 6.96
C ARG A 162 13.77 -28.16 6.86
N ILE A 163 14.41 -27.01 7.07
CA ILE A 163 13.76 -25.71 7.02
C ILE A 163 13.29 -25.40 5.60
N LEU A 164 14.16 -25.58 4.61
CA LEU A 164 13.81 -25.40 3.19
C LEU A 164 12.72 -26.39 2.74
N ALA A 165 12.76 -27.63 3.21
CA ALA A 165 11.69 -28.60 2.95
C ALA A 165 10.34 -28.19 3.56
N ASN A 166 10.34 -27.66 4.79
CA ASN A 166 9.14 -27.13 5.43
C ASN A 166 8.60 -25.91 4.68
N ALA A 167 9.47 -24.99 4.25
CA ALA A 167 9.10 -23.82 3.46
C ALA A 167 8.43 -24.21 2.12
N ALA A 168 9.02 -25.16 1.40
CA ALA A 168 8.45 -25.70 0.17
C ALA A 168 7.10 -26.37 0.41
N ALA A 169 6.97 -27.18 1.47
CA ALA A 169 5.70 -27.81 1.83
C ALA A 169 4.62 -26.80 2.24
N ALA A 170 5.00 -25.76 2.99
CA ALA A 170 4.10 -24.69 3.42
C ALA A 170 3.53 -23.93 2.24
N VAL A 171 4.38 -23.42 1.32
CA VAL A 171 3.89 -22.71 0.14
C VAL A 171 3.10 -23.62 -0.79
N ALA A 172 3.50 -24.90 -0.93
CA ALA A 172 2.75 -25.87 -1.71
C ALA A 172 1.34 -26.11 -1.14
N GLY A 173 1.21 -26.17 0.20
CA GLY A 173 -0.08 -26.22 0.87
C GLY A 173 -0.91 -24.97 0.62
N MET A 174 -0.31 -23.78 0.70
CA MET A 174 -1.01 -22.51 0.46
C MET A 174 -1.55 -22.39 -0.98
N VAL A 175 -0.77 -22.76 -2.00
CA VAL A 175 -1.21 -22.65 -3.41
C VAL A 175 -2.21 -23.72 -3.83
N ASN A 176 -2.20 -24.87 -3.16
CA ASN A 176 -3.12 -25.98 -3.43
C ASN A 176 -4.36 -25.96 -2.53
N ALA A 177 -4.41 -25.09 -1.52
CA ALA A 177 -5.58 -24.93 -0.68
C ALA A 177 -6.81 -24.58 -1.55
N PRO A 178 -8.00 -25.11 -1.22
CA PRO A 178 -9.21 -24.71 -1.91
C PRO A 178 -9.40 -23.18 -1.74
N PRO A 179 -9.95 -22.49 -2.75
CA PRO A 179 -10.34 -21.09 -2.59
C PRO A 179 -11.22 -20.91 -1.36
N VAL A 180 -11.00 -19.83 -0.63
CA VAL A 180 -11.88 -19.49 0.50
C VAL A 180 -13.25 -19.15 -0.06
N GLU A 181 -14.27 -19.93 0.32
CA GLU A 181 -15.67 -19.58 0.11
C GLU A 181 -16.03 -18.42 1.04
N LEU A 182 -15.78 -17.21 0.55
CA LEU A 182 -16.40 -16.01 1.10
C LEU A 182 -17.89 -16.11 0.72
N GLY A 183 -18.81 -15.96 1.69
CA GLY A 183 -20.26 -16.10 1.49
C GLY A 183 -20.85 -15.10 0.49
N GLU A 184 -22.10 -14.65 0.66
CA GLU A 184 -22.60 -13.53 -0.16
C GLU A 184 -21.67 -12.31 -0.02
N GLN A 185 -20.87 -12.07 -1.07
CA GLN A 185 -19.92 -10.97 -1.08
C GLN A 185 -20.69 -9.66 -1.25
N ARG A 186 -20.87 -8.97 -0.12
CA ARG A 186 -21.26 -7.57 -0.13
C ARG A 186 -20.14 -6.77 -0.80
N PRO A 187 -20.43 -5.82 -1.70
CA PRO A 187 -19.37 -5.01 -2.28
C PRO A 187 -18.63 -4.28 -1.16
N LEU A 188 -17.31 -4.42 -1.18
CA LEU A 188 -16.44 -3.88 -0.13
C LEU A 188 -16.17 -2.40 -0.40
N ILE A 189 -16.44 -1.56 0.59
CA ILE A 189 -16.10 -0.14 0.57
C ILE A 189 -14.95 0.10 1.53
N ALA A 190 -13.91 0.80 1.07
CA ALA A 190 -12.90 1.32 1.97
C ALA A 190 -13.28 2.74 2.41
N ALA A 191 -13.15 3.04 3.70
CA ALA A 191 -13.36 4.37 4.25
C ALA A 191 -12.17 4.81 5.12
N THR A 192 -11.73 6.06 4.99
CA THR A 192 -10.66 6.62 5.83
C THR A 192 -11.23 7.37 7.03
N MET A 193 -10.50 7.34 8.13
CA MET A 193 -10.93 7.91 9.40
C MET A 193 -9.77 8.49 10.18
N PHE A 194 -10.05 9.52 10.98
CA PHE A 194 -9.18 9.99 12.06
C PHE A 194 -10.05 10.33 13.27
N GLY A 195 -9.48 10.38 14.48
CA GLY A 195 -10.24 10.61 15.72
C GLY A 195 -11.21 11.81 15.62
N VAL A 196 -10.77 12.91 15.02
CA VAL A 196 -11.52 14.16 14.79
C VAL A 196 -12.57 14.11 13.67
N THR A 197 -12.68 12.99 12.96
CA THR A 197 -13.65 12.72 11.87
C THR A 197 -14.49 11.46 12.13
N THR A 198 -14.29 10.80 13.28
CA THR A 198 -15.00 9.58 13.68
C THR A 198 -16.52 9.67 13.56
N PRO A 199 -17.19 10.77 13.98
CA PRO A 199 -18.64 10.89 13.82
C PRO A 199 -19.10 10.77 12.35
N SER A 200 -18.40 11.45 11.44
CA SER A 200 -18.69 11.42 10.01
C SER A 200 -18.56 10.00 9.45
N VAL A 201 -17.43 9.35 9.71
CA VAL A 201 -17.14 8.00 9.19
C VAL A 201 -18.10 6.97 9.77
N THR A 202 -18.45 7.08 11.05
CA THR A 202 -19.41 6.18 11.69
C THR A 202 -20.79 6.29 11.03
N ALA A 203 -21.28 7.52 10.84
CA ALA A 203 -22.57 7.75 10.20
C ALA A 203 -22.60 7.26 8.73
N ALA A 204 -21.52 7.47 7.98
CA ALA A 204 -21.44 6.99 6.60
C ALA A 204 -21.34 5.47 6.52
N ARG A 205 -20.55 4.84 7.41
CA ARG A 205 -20.43 3.38 7.52
C ARG A 205 -21.79 2.74 7.76
N GLU A 206 -22.51 3.20 8.79
CA GLU A 206 -23.83 2.66 9.14
C GLU A 206 -24.82 2.78 7.98
N GLU A 207 -24.79 3.91 7.25
CA GLU A 207 -25.65 4.11 6.09
C GLU A 207 -25.29 3.20 4.91
N LEU A 208 -24.01 2.93 4.66
CA LEU A 208 -23.57 1.99 3.63
C LEU A 208 -23.87 0.54 4.01
N GLU A 209 -23.64 0.15 5.26
CA GLU A 209 -23.96 -1.20 5.76
C GLU A 209 -25.46 -1.49 5.64
N ARG A 210 -26.31 -0.49 5.97
CA ARG A 210 -27.78 -0.56 5.76
C ARG A 210 -28.17 -0.76 4.30
N ARG A 211 -27.34 -0.30 3.36
CA ARG A 211 -27.53 -0.47 1.90
C ARG A 211 -26.95 -1.79 1.37
N GLY A 212 -26.39 -2.64 2.23
CA GLY A 212 -25.89 -3.97 1.87
C GLY A 212 -24.42 -4.00 1.45
N TYR A 213 -23.65 -2.98 1.81
CA TYR A 213 -22.19 -2.97 1.64
C TYR A 213 -21.49 -3.54 2.88
N GLU A 214 -20.24 -3.95 2.71
CA GLU A 214 -19.30 -4.17 3.81
C GLU A 214 -18.29 -3.03 3.81
N VAL A 215 -17.98 -2.44 4.97
CA VAL A 215 -17.14 -1.24 5.05
C VAL A 215 -15.89 -1.53 5.89
N LEU A 216 -14.72 -1.40 5.27
CA LEU A 216 -13.44 -1.44 5.95
C LEU A 216 -13.00 -0.02 6.31
N THR A 217 -12.81 0.25 7.59
CA THR A 217 -12.34 1.56 8.06
C THR A 217 -10.83 1.54 8.27
N PHE A 218 -10.12 2.49 7.66
CA PHE A 218 -8.68 2.65 7.76
C PHE A 218 -8.35 3.92 8.53
N HIS A 219 -7.55 3.78 9.59
CA HIS A 219 -7.06 4.93 10.34
C HIS A 219 -5.99 5.66 9.51
N ALA A 220 -6.19 6.95 9.23
CA ALA A 220 -5.35 7.77 8.35
C ALA A 220 -4.01 8.15 9.02
N THR A 221 -3.19 7.14 9.33
CA THR A 221 -1.89 7.24 10.02
C THR A 221 -0.71 6.99 9.08
N GLY A 222 -0.89 7.21 7.78
CA GLY A 222 0.05 6.90 6.72
C GLY A 222 -0.01 5.43 6.30
N THR A 223 0.12 4.52 7.27
CA THR A 223 -0.02 3.08 7.04
C THR A 223 -1.44 2.68 6.64
N GLY A 224 -2.47 3.35 7.17
CA GLY A 224 -3.86 3.07 6.81
C GLY A 224 -4.18 3.42 5.37
N GLY A 225 -3.81 4.62 4.90
CA GLY A 225 -3.95 4.99 3.49
C GLY A 225 -3.20 4.05 2.54
N LYS A 226 -1.95 3.69 2.88
CA LYS A 226 -1.17 2.72 2.10
C LYS A 226 -1.84 1.34 2.03
N ALA A 227 -2.37 0.85 3.15
CA ALA A 227 -3.09 -0.43 3.20
C ALA A 227 -4.38 -0.38 2.39
N MET A 228 -5.14 0.72 2.49
CA MET A 228 -6.34 0.94 1.67
C MET A 228 -6.00 0.89 0.18
N GLU A 229 -4.99 1.64 -0.27
CA GLU A 229 -4.62 1.67 -1.68
C GLU A 229 -4.09 0.33 -2.18
N ALA A 230 -3.35 -0.42 -1.37
CA ALA A 230 -2.92 -1.77 -1.72
C ALA A 230 -4.11 -2.73 -1.93
N LEU A 231 -5.18 -2.59 -1.14
CA LEU A 231 -6.40 -3.38 -1.30
C LEU A 231 -7.24 -2.96 -2.51
N VAL A 232 -7.23 -1.66 -2.86
CA VAL A 232 -7.78 -1.16 -4.12
C VAL A 232 -6.99 -1.72 -5.30
N GLU A 233 -5.66 -1.66 -5.25
CA GLU A 233 -4.79 -2.21 -6.31
C GLU A 233 -5.01 -3.72 -6.51
N SER A 234 -5.22 -4.43 -5.41
CA SER A 234 -5.47 -5.86 -5.40
C SER A 234 -6.89 -6.24 -5.83
N GLY A 235 -7.77 -5.27 -6.12
CA GLY A 235 -9.12 -5.52 -6.62
C GLY A 235 -10.14 -5.99 -5.58
N PHE A 236 -9.83 -5.92 -4.28
CA PHE A 236 -10.76 -6.27 -3.20
C PHE A 236 -11.80 -5.19 -2.97
N VAL A 237 -11.42 -3.92 -3.15
CA VAL A 237 -12.27 -2.76 -2.85
C VAL A 237 -13.09 -2.39 -4.09
N SER A 238 -14.41 -2.36 -3.91
CA SER A 238 -15.37 -2.06 -4.97
C SER A 238 -15.65 -0.55 -5.10
N GLY A 239 -15.47 0.22 -4.02
CA GLY A 239 -15.62 1.67 -3.97
C GLY A 239 -14.88 2.30 -2.78
N VAL A 240 -14.54 3.58 -2.87
CA VAL A 240 -13.77 4.30 -1.83
C VAL A 240 -14.55 5.51 -1.33
N LEU A 241 -14.68 5.61 0.00
CA LEU A 241 -15.23 6.74 0.73
C LEU A 241 -14.14 7.43 1.53
N ASP A 242 -13.37 8.30 0.89
CA ASP A 242 -12.19 8.92 1.48
C ASP A 242 -12.55 10.21 2.22
N ILE A 243 -13.12 10.07 3.42
CA ILE A 243 -13.55 11.22 4.24
C ILE A 243 -12.34 11.98 4.78
N THR A 244 -11.28 11.25 5.15
CA THR A 244 -10.14 11.79 5.89
C THR A 244 -8.85 11.66 5.11
N THR A 245 -8.39 12.77 4.54
CA THR A 245 -7.20 12.86 3.67
C THR A 245 -5.99 13.50 4.35
N THR A 246 -5.98 13.57 5.69
CA THR A 246 -4.93 14.19 6.53
C THR A 246 -3.50 13.73 6.24
N GLU A 247 -3.33 12.50 5.74
CA GLU A 247 -2.02 11.95 5.37
C GLU A 247 -1.30 12.78 4.27
N LEU A 248 -2.05 13.57 3.49
CA LEU A 248 -1.49 14.52 2.52
C LEU A 248 -0.87 15.75 3.20
N ALA A 249 -1.42 16.21 4.32
CA ALA A 249 -0.85 17.32 5.09
C ALA A 249 0.49 16.91 5.71
N ASP A 250 0.56 15.69 6.24
CA ASP A 250 1.80 15.09 6.73
C ASP A 250 2.85 14.93 5.61
N GLU A 251 2.47 14.45 4.42
CA GLU A 251 3.39 14.33 3.29
C GLU A 251 3.92 15.71 2.83
N LEU A 252 3.04 16.71 2.72
CA LEU A 252 3.43 18.05 2.25
C LEU A 252 4.39 18.76 3.21
N VAL A 253 4.12 18.68 4.51
CA VAL A 253 4.80 19.52 5.52
C VAL A 253 5.93 18.75 6.24
N GLY A 254 5.94 17.41 6.16
CA GLY A 254 6.91 16.56 6.85
C GLY A 254 6.45 16.07 8.22
N GLY A 255 5.16 15.75 8.34
CA GLY A 255 4.59 15.05 9.49
C GLY A 255 4.95 13.57 9.53
N VAL A 256 4.63 12.91 10.65
CA VAL A 256 5.04 11.52 10.92
C VAL A 256 4.09 10.45 10.37
N LEU A 257 2.91 10.86 9.87
CA LEU A 257 1.83 9.99 9.41
C LEU A 257 1.59 10.10 7.89
N SER A 258 2.65 10.30 7.11
CA SER A 258 2.55 10.34 5.65
C SER A 258 2.21 8.98 5.02
N ALA A 259 1.27 9.00 4.07
CA ALA A 259 0.95 7.87 3.19
C ALA A 259 1.79 7.84 1.89
N GLY A 260 2.70 8.81 1.71
CA GLY A 260 3.55 8.95 0.53
C GLY A 260 2.90 9.72 -0.62
N PRO A 261 3.67 10.01 -1.68
CA PRO A 261 3.26 10.94 -2.73
C PRO A 261 2.14 10.40 -3.62
N ASP A 262 1.96 9.09 -3.72
CA ASP A 262 0.93 8.45 -4.53
C ASP A 262 -0.45 8.43 -3.86
N ARG A 263 -0.57 8.91 -2.62
CA ARG A 263 -1.83 8.93 -1.87
C ARG A 263 -2.93 9.64 -2.68
N LEU A 264 -4.13 9.06 -2.64
CA LEU A 264 -5.37 9.45 -3.33
C LEU A 264 -5.43 9.07 -4.83
N GLU A 265 -4.45 8.34 -5.36
CA GLU A 265 -4.40 8.08 -6.80
C GLU A 265 -4.91 6.70 -7.23
N MET A 266 -4.79 5.66 -6.38
CA MET A 266 -5.03 4.29 -6.83
C MET A 266 -6.46 4.01 -7.30
N ALA A 267 -7.47 4.49 -6.58
CA ALA A 267 -8.87 4.29 -6.96
C ALA A 267 -9.19 4.96 -8.30
N GLY A 268 -8.75 6.21 -8.48
CA GLY A 268 -8.85 6.93 -9.75
C GLY A 268 -8.12 6.24 -10.90
N LYS A 269 -6.88 5.75 -10.67
CA LYS A 269 -6.08 5.02 -11.66
C LYS A 269 -6.78 3.75 -12.17
N LEU A 270 -7.47 3.02 -11.29
CA LEU A 270 -8.18 1.78 -11.60
C LEU A 270 -9.65 1.96 -11.98
N GLY A 271 -10.16 3.20 -11.96
CA GLY A 271 -11.56 3.50 -12.25
C GLY A 271 -12.53 2.97 -11.20
N VAL A 272 -12.06 2.76 -9.97
CA VAL A 272 -12.91 2.43 -8.82
C VAL A 272 -13.67 3.69 -8.41
N PRO A 273 -15.01 3.63 -8.25
CA PRO A 273 -15.79 4.77 -7.76
C PRO A 273 -15.23 5.33 -6.47
N GLN A 274 -15.01 6.65 -6.41
CA GLN A 274 -14.49 7.30 -5.23
C GLN A 274 -15.28 8.57 -4.88
N VAL A 275 -15.60 8.72 -3.60
CA VAL A 275 -16.19 9.93 -3.04
C VAL A 275 -15.26 10.43 -1.95
N VAL A 276 -14.75 11.64 -2.11
CA VAL A 276 -13.61 12.18 -1.35
C VAL A 276 -14.03 13.45 -0.62
N SER A 277 -13.49 13.66 0.57
CA SER A 277 -13.57 14.93 1.29
C SER A 277 -12.19 15.36 1.78
N VAL A 278 -12.16 16.35 2.66
CA VAL A 278 -10.96 17.08 3.11
C VAL A 278 -10.73 16.93 4.61
N GLY A 279 -11.22 15.84 5.19
CA GLY A 279 -11.22 15.63 6.63
C GLY A 279 -9.82 15.67 7.22
N ALA A 280 -9.70 16.40 8.32
CA ALA A 280 -8.46 16.59 9.08
C ALA A 280 -7.29 17.19 8.26
N LEU A 281 -7.53 17.88 7.15
CA LEU A 281 -6.47 18.63 6.44
C LEU A 281 -6.03 19.92 7.18
N ASP A 282 -6.71 20.26 8.28
CA ASP A 282 -6.33 21.33 9.20
C ASP A 282 -5.13 20.95 10.09
N MET A 283 -4.63 19.71 10.05
CA MET A 283 -3.57 19.26 10.95
C MET A 283 -2.45 18.47 10.27
N VAL A 284 -1.22 18.71 10.75
CA VAL A 284 -0.03 17.90 10.51
C VAL A 284 0.33 17.20 11.82
N ASN A 285 0.68 15.92 11.75
CA ASN A 285 0.90 15.11 12.94
C ASN A 285 2.38 15.00 13.31
N PHE A 286 2.69 15.18 14.58
CA PHE A 286 3.99 14.92 15.18
C PHE A 286 3.86 14.02 16.42
N GLY A 287 5.01 13.58 16.95
CA GLY A 287 5.09 12.87 18.22
C GLY A 287 4.82 13.78 19.43
N SER A 288 5.45 13.46 20.55
CA SER A 288 5.41 14.31 21.75
C SER A 288 5.92 15.72 21.45
N ARG A 289 5.51 16.71 22.26
CA ARG A 289 5.76 18.13 22.00
C ARG A 289 7.25 18.48 21.82
N ASP A 290 8.13 17.77 22.50
CA ASP A 290 9.59 17.89 22.43
C ASP A 290 10.21 17.29 21.16
N THR A 291 9.48 16.47 20.41
CA THR A 291 9.90 15.90 19.13
C THR A 291 9.48 16.73 17.92
N VAL A 292 8.69 17.79 18.12
CA VAL A 292 8.30 18.72 17.05
C VAL A 292 9.55 19.44 16.53
N PRO A 293 9.83 19.40 15.21
CA PRO A 293 11.01 20.05 14.66
C PRO A 293 11.12 21.54 15.01
N PRO A 294 12.32 22.08 15.32
CA PRO A 294 12.49 23.46 15.80
C PRO A 294 11.89 24.54 14.89
N GLN A 295 11.90 24.31 13.57
CA GLN A 295 11.31 25.23 12.60
C GLN A 295 9.79 25.40 12.75
N PHE A 296 9.12 24.49 13.47
CA PHE A 296 7.68 24.50 13.69
C PHE A 296 7.27 24.93 15.11
N GLU A 297 8.23 25.28 15.99
CA GLU A 297 7.92 25.61 17.39
C GLU A 297 6.97 26.81 17.57
N SER A 298 7.01 27.78 16.65
CA SER A 298 6.17 28.99 16.67
C SER A 298 4.80 28.79 16.02
N ARG A 299 4.52 27.60 15.48
CA ARG A 299 3.24 27.28 14.84
C ARG A 299 2.16 27.07 15.88
N ASN A 300 0.90 27.09 15.47
CA ASN A 300 -0.22 26.74 16.34
C ASN A 300 -0.20 25.23 16.59
N LEU A 301 0.29 24.84 17.78
CA LEU A 301 0.43 23.46 18.22
C LEU A 301 -0.64 23.11 19.25
N TYR A 302 -1.31 21.98 19.03
CA TYR A 302 -2.28 21.40 19.94
C TYR A 302 -1.74 20.07 20.49
N ILE A 303 -1.50 20.01 21.79
CA ILE A 303 -1.04 18.79 22.47
C ILE A 303 -2.26 17.89 22.68
N HIS A 304 -2.42 16.90 21.80
CA HIS A 304 -3.56 15.97 21.88
C HIS A 304 -3.40 15.01 23.05
N ASN A 305 -2.20 14.48 23.25
CA ASN A 305 -1.81 13.69 24.42
C ASN A 305 -0.28 13.74 24.60
N SER A 306 0.25 13.01 25.59
CA SER A 306 1.68 12.97 25.89
C SER A 306 2.57 12.49 24.74
N SER A 307 2.01 11.83 23.74
CA SER A 307 2.72 11.21 22.62
C SER A 307 2.37 11.81 21.26
N VAL A 308 1.40 12.71 21.17
CA VAL A 308 0.89 13.26 19.91
C VAL A 308 0.66 14.76 20.03
N THR A 309 1.28 15.50 19.11
CA THR A 309 1.09 16.94 18.92
C THR A 309 0.59 17.18 17.51
N LEU A 310 -0.49 17.92 17.39
CA LEU A 310 -1.05 18.35 16.11
C LEU A 310 -0.57 19.77 15.82
N MET A 311 -0.24 20.06 14.57
CA MET A 311 0.13 21.39 14.11
C MET A 311 -0.89 21.89 13.09
N ARG A 312 -1.44 23.09 13.30
CA ARG A 312 -2.40 23.69 12.35
C ARG A 312 -1.74 24.00 11.02
N THR A 313 -2.29 23.50 9.92
CA THR A 313 -1.88 23.90 8.57
C THR A 313 -2.19 25.38 8.33
N THR A 314 -1.29 26.08 7.63
CA THR A 314 -1.47 27.50 7.25
C THR A 314 -2.39 27.65 6.04
N PRO A 315 -2.85 28.87 5.71
CA PRO A 315 -3.54 29.12 4.46
C PRO A 315 -2.74 28.73 3.20
N ALA A 316 -1.42 28.94 3.20
CA ALA A 316 -0.58 28.57 2.05
C ALA A 316 -0.47 27.05 1.88
N GLU A 317 -0.25 26.31 2.96
CA GLU A 317 -0.24 24.84 2.96
C GLU A 317 -1.63 24.30 2.57
N SER A 318 -2.71 24.92 3.07
CA SER A 318 -4.09 24.54 2.78
C SER A 318 -4.45 24.74 1.29
N ALA A 319 -4.02 25.85 0.68
CA ALA A 319 -4.18 26.07 -0.75
C ALA A 319 -3.42 25.03 -1.59
N GLU A 320 -2.21 24.68 -1.17
CA GLU A 320 -1.40 23.67 -1.85
C GLU A 320 -2.02 22.26 -1.72
N LEU A 321 -2.54 21.90 -0.55
CA LEU A 321 -3.31 20.66 -0.37
C LEU A 321 -4.53 20.62 -1.27
N GLY A 322 -5.28 21.73 -1.37
CA GLY A 322 -6.43 21.85 -2.27
C GLY A 322 -6.04 21.65 -3.73
N ARG A 323 -4.91 22.24 -4.17
CA ARG A 323 -4.38 22.04 -5.52
C ARG A 323 -4.03 20.57 -5.79
N GLN A 324 -3.29 19.93 -4.89
CA GLN A 324 -2.86 18.54 -5.06
C GLN A 324 -4.05 17.56 -5.11
N ILE A 325 -5.03 17.72 -4.22
CA ILE A 325 -6.24 16.89 -4.23
C ILE A 325 -6.99 17.08 -5.55
N ALA A 326 -7.20 18.32 -5.98
CA ALA A 326 -7.90 18.59 -7.24
C ALA A 326 -7.20 17.95 -8.44
N GLU A 327 -5.86 18.06 -8.54
CA GLU A 327 -5.08 17.46 -9.62
C GLU A 327 -5.18 15.92 -9.62
N LYS A 328 -5.03 15.29 -8.45
CA LYS A 328 -5.11 13.84 -8.28
C LYS A 328 -6.49 13.30 -8.65
N LEU A 329 -7.57 13.94 -8.18
CA LEU A 329 -8.94 13.54 -8.50
C LEU A 329 -9.27 13.77 -9.98
N SER A 330 -8.75 14.84 -10.59
CA SER A 330 -8.95 15.12 -12.01
C SER A 330 -8.30 14.09 -12.93
N ALA A 331 -7.26 13.40 -12.47
CA ALA A 331 -6.62 12.31 -13.21
C ALA A 331 -7.40 10.98 -13.13
N ALA A 332 -8.49 10.90 -12.36
CA ALA A 332 -9.27 9.69 -12.20
C ALA A 332 -9.97 9.25 -13.50
N ARG A 333 -9.97 7.93 -13.75
CA ARG A 333 -10.62 7.30 -14.92
C ARG A 333 -12.06 6.86 -14.64
N GLY A 334 -12.45 6.78 -13.37
CA GLY A 334 -13.77 6.33 -12.91
C GLY A 334 -14.61 7.47 -12.32
N PRO A 335 -15.85 7.17 -11.88
CA PRO A 335 -16.72 8.15 -11.23
C PRO A 335 -16.06 8.72 -9.96
N VAL A 336 -16.03 10.04 -9.86
CA VAL A 336 -15.38 10.75 -8.76
C VAL A 336 -16.22 11.95 -8.32
N ALA A 337 -16.46 12.04 -7.02
CA ALA A 337 -17.08 13.21 -6.40
C ALA A 337 -16.20 13.76 -5.27
N LEU A 338 -16.18 15.08 -5.13
CA LEU A 338 -15.49 15.80 -4.08
C LEU A 338 -16.50 16.58 -3.23
N PHE A 339 -16.51 16.34 -1.92
CA PHE A 339 -17.41 16.99 -0.97
C PHE A 339 -16.64 17.96 -0.06
N ILE A 340 -17.05 19.22 -0.08
CA ILE A 340 -16.49 20.30 0.75
C ILE A 340 -17.45 20.61 1.91
N PRO A 341 -17.06 20.39 3.18
CA PRO A 341 -17.85 20.77 4.36
C PRO A 341 -17.58 22.24 4.73
N LEU A 342 -18.54 23.12 4.45
CA LEU A 342 -18.35 24.58 4.57
C LEU A 342 -18.20 25.09 6.03
N LYS A 343 -18.53 24.29 7.05
CA LYS A 343 -18.49 24.72 8.46
C LYS A 343 -17.34 24.13 9.28
N GLY A 344 -16.42 23.39 8.65
CA GLY A 344 -15.22 22.86 9.30
C GLY A 344 -14.86 21.44 8.85
N VAL A 345 -13.56 21.15 8.86
CA VAL A 345 -12.97 19.92 8.30
C VAL A 345 -12.57 18.89 9.37
N SER A 346 -12.72 19.21 10.65
CA SER A 346 -12.38 18.36 11.78
C SER A 346 -13.13 18.80 13.05
N ALA A 347 -13.25 17.91 14.03
CA ALA A 347 -13.86 18.23 15.33
C ALA A 347 -13.21 19.43 16.07
N ILE A 348 -12.03 19.87 15.67
CA ILE A 348 -11.29 20.97 16.30
C ILE A 348 -11.11 22.21 15.41
N SER A 349 -11.57 22.17 14.16
CA SER A 349 -11.50 23.29 13.20
C SER A 349 -12.81 24.03 12.96
N GLY A 350 -13.94 23.56 13.51
CA GLY A 350 -15.19 24.34 13.49
C GLY A 350 -15.10 25.62 14.32
N GLU A 351 -16.03 26.55 14.10
CA GLU A 351 -16.08 27.85 14.81
C GLU A 351 -15.93 27.70 16.34
N GLY A 352 -14.99 28.45 16.92
CA GLY A 352 -14.65 28.38 18.34
C GLY A 352 -13.70 27.24 18.74
N GLY A 353 -13.34 26.36 17.80
CA GLY A 353 -12.33 25.32 18.00
C GLY A 353 -10.89 25.85 17.97
N PRO A 354 -9.92 25.11 18.55
CA PRO A 354 -8.52 25.57 18.63
C PRO A 354 -7.83 25.69 17.28
N PHE A 355 -8.31 24.99 16.25
CA PHE A 355 -7.80 25.01 14.87
C PHE A 355 -8.74 25.75 13.91
N TYR A 356 -9.74 26.48 14.42
CA TYR A 356 -10.59 27.34 13.60
C TYR A 356 -9.75 28.41 12.90
N ASP A 357 -9.78 28.40 11.56
CA ASP A 357 -9.09 29.37 10.72
C ASP A 357 -9.83 29.49 9.38
N ALA A 358 -10.73 30.48 9.30
CA ALA A 358 -11.53 30.73 8.10
C ALA A 358 -10.68 31.09 6.87
N ALA A 359 -9.49 31.68 7.06
CA ALA A 359 -8.60 32.01 5.95
C ALA A 359 -7.95 30.75 5.38
N ALA A 360 -7.59 29.78 6.23
CA ALA A 360 -7.07 28.50 5.79
C ALA A 360 -8.14 27.65 5.09
N ASP A 361 -9.37 27.65 5.62
CA ASP A 361 -10.48 26.92 5.03
C ASP A 361 -10.86 27.50 3.65
N GLU A 362 -10.97 28.82 3.51
CA GLU A 362 -11.24 29.42 2.20
C GLU A 362 -10.05 29.25 1.23
N ALA A 363 -8.81 29.24 1.71
CA ALA A 363 -7.65 28.94 0.87
C ALA A 363 -7.71 27.50 0.32
N LEU A 364 -8.09 26.52 1.14
CA LEU A 364 -8.32 25.14 0.73
C LEU A 364 -9.47 25.04 -0.26
N PHE A 365 -10.65 25.59 0.08
CA PHE A 365 -11.86 25.47 -0.73
C PHE A 365 -11.72 26.22 -2.05
N GLY A 366 -11.17 27.43 -2.03
CA GLY A 366 -10.87 28.21 -3.22
C GLY A 366 -9.91 27.49 -4.17
N ALA A 367 -8.86 26.85 -3.64
CA ALA A 367 -7.95 26.03 -4.44
C ALA A 367 -8.65 24.82 -5.08
N LEU A 368 -9.53 24.14 -4.34
CA LEU A 368 -10.32 23.02 -4.87
C LEU A 368 -11.26 23.48 -5.99
N ARG A 369 -12.05 24.54 -5.76
CA ARG A 369 -12.97 25.12 -6.77
C ARG A 369 -12.23 25.49 -8.06
N LYS A 370 -11.04 26.09 -7.93
CA LYS A 370 -10.26 26.57 -9.07
C LYS A 370 -9.63 25.44 -9.89
N ASN A 371 -9.13 24.40 -9.24
CA ASN A 371 -8.28 23.38 -9.89
C ASN A 371 -9.01 22.07 -10.19
N THR A 372 -10.22 21.85 -9.66
CA THR A 372 -10.97 20.62 -9.88
C THR A 372 -11.41 20.51 -11.34
N GLY A 373 -11.07 19.39 -11.98
CA GLY A 373 -11.41 19.08 -13.36
C GLY A 373 -12.89 18.81 -13.57
N LYS A 374 -13.35 18.98 -14.81
CA LYS A 374 -14.78 18.82 -15.18
C LYS A 374 -15.32 17.39 -15.01
N ASN A 375 -14.44 16.40 -14.85
CA ASN A 375 -14.80 15.01 -14.61
C ASN A 375 -15.12 14.70 -13.14
N VAL A 376 -14.93 15.66 -12.23
CA VAL A 376 -15.21 15.51 -10.80
C VAL A 376 -16.51 16.22 -10.44
N GLU A 377 -17.47 15.49 -9.85
CA GLU A 377 -18.69 16.08 -9.30
C GLU A 377 -18.36 16.80 -7.97
N LEU A 378 -18.29 18.13 -8.01
CA LEU A 378 -18.01 18.96 -6.84
C LEU A 378 -19.31 19.28 -6.07
N HIS A 379 -19.32 18.97 -4.78
CA HIS A 379 -20.43 19.23 -3.86
C HIS A 379 -19.96 20.10 -2.70
N GLU A 380 -20.53 21.29 -2.60
CA GLU A 380 -20.37 22.14 -1.42
C GLU A 380 -21.58 21.95 -0.52
N VAL A 381 -21.33 21.59 0.73
CA VAL A 381 -22.39 21.26 1.69
C VAL A 381 -22.29 22.23 2.86
N ASP A 382 -23.39 22.91 3.15
CA ASP A 382 -23.50 23.86 4.28
C ASP A 382 -23.57 23.13 5.63
N ALA A 383 -22.55 22.33 5.92
CA ALA A 383 -22.45 21.46 7.08
C ALA A 383 -21.00 21.38 7.56
N HIS A 384 -20.83 21.02 8.83
CA HIS A 384 -19.56 20.60 9.38
C HIS A 384 -19.28 19.16 8.94
N ILE A 385 -18.02 18.75 8.77
CA ILE A 385 -17.70 17.39 8.30
C ILE A 385 -18.34 16.27 9.14
N ASN A 386 -18.48 16.52 10.44
CA ASN A 386 -19.05 15.60 11.42
C ASN A 386 -20.58 15.65 11.53
N ASP A 387 -21.25 16.54 10.80
CA ASP A 387 -22.70 16.53 10.74
C ASP A 387 -23.18 15.29 9.98
N PRO A 388 -24.12 14.50 10.53
CA PRO A 388 -24.53 13.26 9.89
C PRO A 388 -25.11 13.41 8.48
N GLU A 389 -25.68 14.57 8.13
CA GLU A 389 -26.12 14.87 6.76
C GLU A 389 -24.98 14.90 5.75
N PHE A 390 -23.81 15.41 6.12
CA PHE A 390 -22.63 15.42 5.26
C PHE A 390 -22.19 13.99 4.93
N ALA A 391 -22.01 13.18 5.97
CA ALA A 391 -21.66 11.77 5.86
C ALA A 391 -22.66 10.96 5.03
N ARG A 392 -23.97 11.16 5.26
CA ARG A 392 -25.03 10.48 4.50
C ARG A 392 -25.07 10.93 3.03
N ALA A 393 -24.79 12.20 2.74
CA ALA A 393 -24.73 12.69 1.36
C ALA A 393 -23.58 12.03 0.59
N MET A 394 -22.40 11.92 1.20
CA MET A 394 -21.26 11.21 0.61
C MET A 394 -21.57 9.72 0.39
N ALA A 395 -22.13 9.04 1.39
CA ALA A 395 -22.52 7.63 1.29
C ALA A 395 -23.56 7.39 0.18
N ALA A 396 -24.56 8.28 0.07
CA ALA A 396 -25.57 8.22 -0.98
C ALA A 396 -24.97 8.44 -2.38
N MET A 397 -23.99 9.35 -2.52
CA MET A 397 -23.29 9.55 -3.77
C MET A 397 -22.48 8.30 -4.17
N LEU A 398 -21.77 7.69 -3.22
CA LEU A 398 -21.02 6.47 -3.49
C LEU A 398 -21.96 5.34 -3.92
N ASP A 399 -23.07 5.12 -3.21
CA ASP A 399 -24.09 4.14 -3.58
C ASP A 399 -24.65 4.38 -5.00
N LYS A 400 -24.87 5.64 -5.41
CA LYS A 400 -25.26 5.98 -6.78
C LYS A 400 -24.23 5.50 -7.80
N TYR A 401 -22.93 5.78 -7.58
CA TYR A 401 -21.88 5.31 -8.48
C TYR A 401 -21.75 3.79 -8.51
N MET A 402 -21.88 3.15 -7.35
CA MET A 402 -21.81 1.69 -7.23
C MET A 402 -22.93 0.98 -7.99
N LYS A 403 -24.14 1.57 -8.04
CA LYS A 403 -25.29 1.01 -8.75
C LYS A 403 -25.21 1.13 -10.27
N VAL A 404 -24.58 2.17 -10.79
CA VAL A 404 -24.41 2.37 -12.25
C VAL A 404 -23.39 1.39 -12.86
N ARG A 405 -22.51 0.82 -12.02
CA ARG A 405 -21.46 -0.13 -12.43
C ARG A 405 -21.94 -1.59 -12.45
N ARG A 406 -23.08 -1.90 -11.84
CA ARG A 406 -23.75 -3.22 -11.93
C ARG A 406 -24.59 -3.28 -13.18
#